data_AF-A0A368U791-F1
#
_entry.id   AF-A0A368U791-F1
#
_cell.length_a   1.000
_cell.length_b   1.000
_cell.length_c   1.000
_cell.angle_alpha   90.00
_cell.angle_beta   90.00
_cell.angle_gamma   90.00
#
_symmetry.space_group_name_H-M   'P 1'
#
loop_
_entity.id
_entity.type
_entity.pdbx_description
1 polymer ?
#
loop_
_entity_poly.entity_id
_entity_poly.type
_entity_poly.pdbx_seq_one_letter_code
_entity_poly.pdbx_strand_id
1 'polypeptide(L)' 'MTAQLVRVDLANGSSWYFHSDTTTEERVDLMLSYIHGTFGSIRLRPGDGHHMSHDGRHELFQTLTPEIDFAIGLLEETP' A
#
# COMPACT_ATOMS: atom_id res chain seq x y z
N MET A 1 0.31 10.81 -27.83
CA MET A 1 0.79 9.52 -27.31
C MET A 1 -0.03 9.21 -26.08
N THR A 2 -0.80 8.12 -26.09
CA THR A 2 -1.52 7.64 -24.90
C THR A 2 -0.49 7.05 -23.93
N ALA A 3 -0.37 7.64 -22.74
CA ALA A 3 0.49 7.10 -21.70
C ALA A 3 0.01 5.68 -21.35
N GLN A 4 0.90 4.71 -21.45
CA GLN A 4 0.59 3.33 -21.09
C GLN A 4 0.55 3.27 -19.56
N LEU A 5 -0.56 2.79 -19.00
CA LEU A 5 -0.73 2.66 -17.55
C LEU A 5 -0.56 1.20 -17.15
N VAL A 6 0.21 0.95 -16.09
CA VAL A 6 0.33 -0.35 -15.43
C VAL A 6 -0.70 -0.39 -14.30
N ARG A 7 -1.63 -1.32 -14.38
CA ARG A 7 -2.62 -1.56 -13.31
C ARG A 7 -2.08 -2.59 -12.32
N VAL A 8 -2.18 -2.27 -11.03
CA VAL A 8 -1.89 -3.19 -9.91
C VAL A 8 -3.16 -3.34 -9.09
N ASP A 9 -3.66 -4.57 -8.97
CA ASP A 9 -4.83 -4.86 -8.14
C ASP A 9 -4.39 -5.14 -6.70
N LEU A 10 -5.03 -4.45 -5.75
CA LEU A 10 -4.78 -4.57 -4.32
C LEU A 10 -5.71 -5.64 -3.71
N ALA A 11 -5.30 -6.19 -2.57
CA ALA A 11 -6.09 -7.22 -1.88
C ALA A 11 -7.41 -6.69 -1.33
N ASN A 12 -7.49 -5.38 -1.06
CA ASN A 12 -8.73 -4.71 -0.66
C ASN A 12 -9.73 -4.51 -1.83
N GLY A 13 -9.44 -5.04 -3.03
CA GLY A 13 -10.29 -4.93 -4.21
C GLY A 13 -10.20 -3.60 -4.95
N SER A 14 -9.36 -2.67 -4.50
CA SER A 14 -9.03 -1.44 -5.22
C SER A 14 -7.90 -1.68 -6.23
N SER A 15 -7.68 -0.72 -7.14
CA SER A 15 -6.60 -0.80 -8.12
C SER A 15 -5.76 0.48 -8.11
N TRP A 16 -4.45 0.31 -8.27
CA TRP A 16 -3.51 1.39 -8.58
C TRP A 16 -3.16 1.41 -10.05
N TYR A 17 -2.85 2.61 -10.54
CA TYR A 17 -2.46 2.85 -11.91
C TYR A 17 -1.17 3.67 -11.91
N PHE A 18 -0.09 3.05 -12.36
CA PHE A 18 1.21 3.70 -12.54
C PHE A 18 1.40 4.05 -14.00
N HIS A 19 2.16 5.09 -14.30
CA HIS A 19 2.61 5.29 -15.66
C HIS A 19 3.69 4.25 -16.01
N SER A 20 3.76 3.85 -17.28
CA SER A 20 4.71 2.85 -17.75
C SER A 20 6.16 3.28 -17.59
N ASP A 21 6.41 4.59 -17.60
CA ASP A 21 7.71 5.23 -17.36
C ASP A 21 8.06 5.34 -15.87
N THR A 22 7.11 5.09 -14.95
CA THR A 22 7.40 4.99 -13.52
C THR A 22 8.30 3.77 -13.27
N THR A 23 9.48 4.04 -12.73
CA THR A 23 10.51 3.04 -12.40
C THR A 23 10.05 2.13 -11.26
N THR A 24 10.71 0.97 -11.11
CA THR A 24 10.43 0.05 -10.00
C THR A 24 10.64 0.72 -8.64
N GLU A 25 11.71 1.52 -8.50
CA GLU A 25 12.02 2.25 -7.27
C GLU A 25 10.92 3.26 -6.90
N GLU A 26 10.43 4.05 -7.87
CA GLU A 26 9.32 4.98 -7.67
C GLU A 26 8.02 4.25 -7.30
N ARG A 27 7.76 3.08 -7.91
CA ARG A 27 6.60 2.27 -7.54
C ARG A 27 6.70 1.84 -6.09
N VAL A 28 7.85 1.29 -5.67
CA VAL A 28 8.09 0.88 -4.28
C VAL A 28 7.91 2.03 -3.31
N ASP A 29 8.46 3.21 -3.59
CA ASP A 29 8.33 4.38 -2.71
C ASP A 29 6.86 4.82 -2.53
N LEU A 30 6.08 4.80 -3.62
CA LEU A 30 4.65 5.07 -3.58
C LEU A 30 3.89 4.02 -2.75
N MET A 31 4.22 2.74 -2.91
CA MET A 31 3.62 1.65 -2.12
C MET A 31 3.93 1.77 -0.64
N LEU A 32 5.19 1.99 -0.29
CA LEU A 32 5.63 2.17 1.09
C LEU A 32 4.99 3.41 1.73
N SER A 33 4.89 4.51 0.97
CA SER A 33 4.18 5.72 1.40
C SER A 33 2.71 5.45 1.69
N TYR A 34 2.03 4.66 0.87
CA TYR A 34 0.64 4.26 1.13
C TYR A 34 0.50 3.36 2.36
N ILE A 35 1.37 2.34 2.49
CA ILE A 35 1.37 1.45 3.65
C ILE A 35 1.58 2.26 4.92
N HIS A 36 2.58 3.15 4.93
CA HIS A 36 2.88 4.03 6.05
C HIS A 36 1.77 5.03 6.33
N GLY A 37 1.14 5.60 5.30
CA GLY A 37 -0.03 6.48 5.44
C GLY A 37 -1.26 5.76 6.01
N THR A 38 -1.47 4.50 5.60
CA THR A 38 -2.53 3.66 6.14
C THR A 38 -2.28 3.40 7.63
N PHE A 39 -1.08 2.97 8.01
CA PHE A 39 -0.68 2.85 9.42
C PHE A 39 -0.78 4.16 10.22
N GLY A 40 -0.38 5.29 9.61
CA GLY A 40 -0.40 6.61 10.22
C GLY A 40 -1.81 7.14 10.47
N SER A 41 -2.72 6.99 9.50
CA SER A 41 -4.12 7.41 9.61
C SER A 41 -4.87 6.69 10.74
N ILE A 42 -4.46 5.47 11.05
CA ILE A 42 -5.00 4.66 12.13
C ILE A 42 -4.47 5.11 13.49
N ARG A 43 -3.17 5.44 13.55
CA ARG A 43 -2.54 5.94 14.77
C ARG A 43 -3.03 7.35 15.14
N LEU A 44 -3.55 8.08 14.16
CA LEU A 44 -3.93 9.49 14.25
C LEU A 44 -5.42 9.75 14.06
N ARG A 45 -6.36 8.82 14.30
CA ARG A 45 -7.77 9.21 14.45
C ARG A 45 -7.90 9.97 15.79
N PRO A 46 -7.84 11.32 15.82
CA PRO A 46 -7.67 12.08 17.04
C PRO A 46 -9.06 12.60 17.41
N GLY A 47 -9.88 11.75 18.01
CA GLY A 47 -11.25 12.13 18.35
C GLY A 47 -11.96 11.10 19.20
N ASP A 48 -11.70 9.81 18.96
CA ASP A 48 -12.22 8.75 19.80
C ASP A 48 -11.04 8.14 20.56
N GLY A 49 -11.00 8.30 21.88
CA GLY A 49 -10.04 7.66 22.79
C GLY A 49 -10.10 6.12 22.80
N HIS A 50 -10.65 5.50 21.76
CA HIS A 50 -10.61 4.09 21.51
C HIS A 50 -9.29 3.75 20.81
N HIS A 51 -8.38 3.15 21.57
CA HIS A 51 -7.39 2.24 20.99
C HIS A 51 -8.11 1.36 19.95
N MET A 52 -7.56 1.28 18.74
CA MET A 52 -8.05 0.38 17.71
C MET A 52 -8.24 -1.01 18.32
N SER A 53 -9.44 -1.58 18.18
CA SER A 53 -9.76 -2.89 18.76
C SER A 53 -8.75 -3.93 18.24
N HIS A 54 -8.53 -4.99 19.02
CA HIS A 54 -7.67 -6.08 18.58
C HIS A 54 -8.09 -6.61 17.20
N ASP A 55 -9.41 -6.70 16.97
CA ASP A 55 -10.00 -7.14 15.71
C ASP A 55 -9.72 -6.16 14.56
N GLY A 56 -9.84 -4.84 14.79
CA GLY A 56 -9.54 -3.84 13.77
C GLY A 56 -8.06 -3.82 13.37
N ARG A 57 -7.15 -4.08 14.31
CA ARG A 57 -5.73 -4.26 14.00
C ARG A 57 -5.49 -5.52 13.19
N HIS A 58 -6.17 -6.61 13.55
CA HIS A 58 -6.04 -7.90 12.87
C HIS A 58 -6.53 -7.82 11.42
N GLU A 59 -7.71 -7.25 11.17
CA GLU A 59 -8.23 -7.00 9.82
C GLU A 59 -7.29 -6.12 9.00
N LEU A 60 -6.67 -5.13 9.63
CA LEU A 60 -5.74 -4.25 8.94
C LEU A 60 -4.45 -4.96 8.53
N PHE A 61 -3.88 -5.78 9.41
CA PHE A 61 -2.73 -6.60 9.05
C PHE A 61 -3.09 -7.55 7.93
N GLN A 62 -4.24 -8.22 7.98
CA GLN A 62 -4.71 -9.06 6.87
C GLN A 62 -4.85 -8.29 5.55
N THR A 63 -5.29 -7.03 5.61
CA THR A 63 -5.50 -6.17 4.44
C THR A 63 -4.22 -5.54 3.91
N LEU A 64 -3.11 -5.52 4.67
CA LEU A 64 -1.85 -4.91 4.25
C LEU A 64 -0.74 -5.94 3.99
N THR A 65 -0.86 -7.16 4.50
CA THR A 65 0.12 -8.22 4.26
C THR A 65 0.38 -8.45 2.76
N PRO A 66 -0.64 -8.59 1.90
CA PRO A 66 -0.41 -8.78 0.46
C PRO A 66 0.31 -7.61 -0.22
N GLU A 67 0.02 -6.39 0.21
CA GLU A 67 0.59 -5.15 -0.32
C GLU A 67 2.05 -4.99 0.11
N ILE A 68 2.37 -5.40 1.35
CA ILE A 68 3.75 -5.48 1.85
C ILE A 68 4.52 -6.55 1.09
N ASP A 69 3.95 -7.75 0.90
CA ASP A 69 4.59 -8.84 0.16
C ASP A 69 4.87 -8.44 -1.30
N PHE A 70 3.95 -7.74 -1.95
CA PHE A 70 4.17 -7.22 -3.30
C PHE A 70 5.27 -6.14 -3.33
N ALA A 71 5.31 -5.22 -2.37
CA ALA A 71 6.37 -4.22 -2.29
C ALA A 71 7.76 -4.86 -2.06
N ILE A 72 7.82 -5.93 -1.25
CA ILE A 72 9.03 -6.73 -1.05
C ILE A 72 9.43 -7.43 -2.35
N GLY A 73 8.48 -8.05 -3.07
CA GLY A 73 8.76 -8.67 -4.36
C GLY A 73 9.33 -7.69 -5.39
N LEU A 74 8.79 -6.47 -5.45
CA LEU A 74 9.34 -5.42 -6.30
C LEU A 74 10.77 -5.01 -5.91
N LEU A 75 11.07 -4.98 -4.60
CA LEU A 75 12.42 -4.70 -4.10
C LEU A 75 13.43 -5.80 -4.45
N GLU A 76 13.01 -7.06 -4.45
CA GLU A 76 13.85 -8.20 -4.85
C GLU A 76 14.13 -8.23 -6.36
N GLU A 77 13.26 -7.62 -7.17
CA GLU A 77 13.45 -7.49 -8.63
C GLU A 77 14.27 -6.26 -9.05
N THR A 78 14.61 -5.37 -8.11
CA THR A 78 15.55 -4.26 -8.36
C THR A 78 17.00 -4.76 -8.33
N PRO A 79 17.75 -4.72 -9.45
CA PRO A 79 19.13 -5.22 -9.54
C PRO A 79 20.16 -4.38 -8.78
#